data_AF-A0A1I7UE58-F1
#
_entry.id   AF-A0A1I7UE58-F1
#
_cell.length_a   1.000
_cell.length_b   1.000
_cell.length_c   1.000
_cell.angle_alpha   90.00
_cell.angle_beta   90.00
_cell.angle_gamma   90.00
#
_symmetry.space_group_name_H-M   'P 1'
#
loop_
_entity.id
_entity.type
_entity.pdbx_description
1 polymer ?
#
loop_
_entity_poly.entity_id
_entity_poly.type
_entity_poly.pdbx_seq_one_letter_code
_entity_poly.pdbx_strand_id
1 'polypeptide(L)'
;MADVLVAEVISEKVVYNGLENGVEAPTDEIHYLGAPTEAVAIADGAISIVSGALTVGMMATPPPVNAVFGVLAGVGALISAGLKFVPGEKDPLEERLKELTKQVQKLNALIIARFGGMRAFIMENKFFIEVVGEISTLKKFMDDVLIEKTPNSIENFKLCYEKNPPLNIGYILLSILSQDSTNPLIMEIEADKEQIEKTFRKWENIILTLIGDLKLLEAFASGLLKRKSAILNKIGEEKTEDGKEWKKYKDEFSKYKKMYLDEPDNEKIAKTIHEEVRRLGYEYTVAIFKSATPNKDFYIHCVDPDQLVELQIDKYTCGFVYRTKTSDSDDLEPIKTQLKDVGTKFRKRPESLNKLVDDELVAKNLVRTDGLIALINSDRHPIVYFQGQYEKNNARGEDIDLELEGGDRYAKLIVCLP
;
A
#
# COMPACT_ATOMS: atom_id res chain seq x y z
N MET A 1 -8.18 7.23 11.60
CA MET A 1 -7.08 6.34 12.04
C MET A 1 -7.51 4.88 11.97
N ALA A 2 -8.62 4.46 12.58
CA ALA A 2 -9.18 3.12 12.35
C ALA A 2 -9.35 2.83 10.85
N ASP A 3 -9.87 3.78 10.06
CA ASP A 3 -10.04 3.62 8.61
C ASP A 3 -8.72 3.59 7.82
N VAL A 4 -7.71 4.34 8.27
CA VAL A 4 -6.35 4.35 7.69
C VAL A 4 -5.62 3.03 7.99
N LEU A 5 -5.83 2.47 9.19
CA LEU A 5 -5.24 1.20 9.61
C LEU A 5 -5.98 0.00 9.03
N VAL A 6 -7.29 0.10 8.84
CA VAL A 6 -8.07 -0.83 8.02
C VAL A 6 -7.51 -0.79 6.59
N ALA A 7 -7.28 0.39 6.02
CA ALA A 7 -6.66 0.52 4.70
C ALA A 7 -5.22 -0.02 4.64
N GLU A 8 -4.43 0.03 5.71
CA GLU A 8 -3.02 -0.41 5.67
C GLU A 8 -2.81 -1.89 6.07
N VAL A 9 -3.77 -2.45 6.81
CA VAL A 9 -3.89 -3.90 7.06
C VAL A 9 -4.49 -4.62 5.85
N ILE A 10 -5.33 -3.95 5.06
CA ILE A 10 -6.16 -4.58 4.02
C ILE A 10 -5.75 -4.16 2.59
N SER A 11 -5.29 -2.93 2.35
CA SER A 11 -4.97 -2.44 1.01
C SER A 11 -3.47 -2.34 0.76
N GLU A 12 -2.98 -3.16 -0.17
CA GLU A 12 -1.85 -2.84 -1.06
C GLU A 12 -1.82 -3.86 -2.21
N LYS A 13 -2.14 -3.39 -3.42
CA LYS A 13 -2.29 -4.19 -4.64
C LYS A 13 -0.94 -4.68 -5.16
N VAL A 14 -0.86 -5.95 -5.59
CA VAL A 14 0.19 -6.40 -6.53
C VAL A 14 -0.33 -7.40 -7.56
N VAL A 15 0.12 -7.16 -8.79
CA VAL A 15 0.05 -7.99 -9.99
C VAL A 15 0.80 -9.32 -9.81
N TYR A 16 0.09 -10.41 -10.09
CA TYR A 16 0.61 -11.77 -10.17
C TYR A 16 1.47 -11.93 -11.43
N ASN A 17 2.73 -12.34 -11.28
CA ASN A 17 3.48 -13.05 -12.32
C ASN A 17 4.56 -13.89 -11.63
N GLY A 18 4.37 -15.21 -11.63
CA GLY A 18 5.35 -16.18 -11.14
C GLY A 18 4.89 -16.94 -9.91
N LEU A 19 4.01 -17.93 -10.12
CA LEU A 19 3.88 -19.22 -9.40
C LEU A 19 2.51 -19.83 -9.76
N GLU A 20 2.24 -20.02 -11.05
CA GLU A 20 1.04 -20.72 -11.54
C GLU A 20 1.13 -22.25 -11.44
N ASN A 21 2.24 -22.80 -10.95
CA ASN A 21 2.35 -24.22 -10.70
C ASN A 21 2.26 -24.46 -9.20
N GLY A 22 1.07 -24.84 -8.74
CA GLY A 22 0.89 -25.45 -7.44
C GLY A 22 1.86 -26.62 -7.31
N VAL A 23 2.82 -26.50 -6.41
CA VAL A 23 3.61 -27.64 -5.99
C VAL A 23 2.78 -28.33 -4.92
N GLU A 24 1.98 -29.32 -5.35
CA GLU A 24 1.59 -30.40 -4.45
C GLU A 24 2.88 -31.02 -3.90
N ALA A 25 3.03 -31.05 -2.58
CA ALA A 25 4.19 -31.66 -1.95
C ALA A 25 4.16 -33.18 -2.20
N PRO A 26 5.23 -33.77 -2.75
CA PRO A 26 5.39 -35.22 -2.77
C PRO A 26 5.42 -35.76 -1.33
N THR A 27 4.67 -36.83 -1.08
CA THR A 27 4.45 -37.44 0.24
C THR A 27 5.55 -38.39 0.72
N ASP A 28 6.75 -38.34 0.14
CA ASP A 28 7.85 -39.23 0.54
C ASP A 28 9.15 -38.42 0.73
N GLU A 29 10.01 -38.84 1.67
CA GLU A 29 11.28 -38.19 2.05
C GLU A 29 12.01 -37.54 0.86
N ILE A 30 11.87 -36.21 0.72
CA ILE A 30 12.50 -35.47 -0.37
C ILE A 30 13.85 -34.96 0.10
N HIS A 31 14.92 -35.51 -0.47
CA HIS A 31 16.18 -34.79 -0.60
C HIS A 31 15.89 -33.50 -1.39
N TYR A 32 15.90 -32.34 -0.71
CA TYR A 32 15.73 -31.04 -1.35
C TYR A 32 16.77 -30.87 -2.47
N LEU A 33 16.32 -30.92 -3.73
CA LEU A 33 17.13 -30.72 -4.94
C LEU A 33 16.84 -29.34 -5.55
N GLY A 34 16.73 -28.31 -4.72
CA GLY A 34 16.93 -26.92 -5.15
C GLY A 34 18.42 -26.62 -5.09
N ALA A 35 19.03 -26.12 -6.15
CA ALA A 35 20.45 -25.80 -6.15
C ALA A 35 20.77 -24.86 -4.96
N PRO A 36 21.90 -25.04 -4.24
CA PRO A 36 22.27 -24.26 -3.05
C PRO A 36 22.15 -22.73 -3.20
N THR A 37 22.17 -22.22 -4.43
CA THR A 37 21.98 -20.82 -4.81
C THR A 37 20.60 -20.25 -4.51
N GLU A 38 19.51 -21.01 -4.59
CA GLU A 38 18.15 -20.48 -4.43
C GLU A 38 17.76 -20.29 -2.95
N ALA A 39 18.13 -21.26 -2.09
CA ALA A 39 17.92 -21.13 -0.64
C ALA A 39 18.74 -19.98 -0.04
N VAL A 40 19.98 -19.81 -0.51
CA VAL A 40 20.83 -18.67 -0.14
C VAL A 40 20.22 -17.35 -0.61
N ALA A 41 19.63 -17.30 -1.81
CA ALA A 41 18.96 -16.10 -2.32
C ALA A 41 17.72 -15.72 -1.47
N ILE A 42 16.95 -16.69 -0.97
CA ILE A 42 15.84 -16.44 -0.05
C ILE A 42 16.35 -15.83 1.27
N ALA A 43 17.41 -16.41 1.84
CA ALA A 43 18.02 -15.88 3.07
C ALA A 43 18.59 -14.46 2.85
N ASP A 44 19.22 -14.20 1.71
CA ASP A 44 19.76 -12.88 1.34
C ASP A 44 18.66 -11.84 1.13
N GLY A 45 17.55 -12.22 0.49
CA GLY A 45 16.38 -11.38 0.36
C GLY A 45 15.81 -11.01 1.73
N ALA A 46 15.68 -11.98 2.63
CA ALA A 46 15.17 -11.74 3.99
C ALA A 46 16.09 -10.82 4.79
N ILE A 47 17.41 -11.02 4.69
CA ILE A 47 18.43 -10.12 5.26
C ILE A 47 18.24 -8.69 4.73
N SER A 48 18.07 -8.53 3.41
CA SER A 48 17.88 -7.19 2.81
C SER A 48 16.62 -6.50 3.35
N ILE A 49 15.53 -7.24 3.49
CA ILE A 49 14.26 -6.73 4.05
C ILE A 49 14.46 -6.29 5.50
N VAL A 50 15.03 -7.16 6.35
CA VAL A 50 15.22 -6.85 7.78
C VAL A 50 16.26 -5.75 7.98
N SER A 51 17.30 -5.66 7.15
CA SER A 51 18.26 -4.55 7.15
C SER A 51 17.61 -3.22 6.76
N GLY A 52 16.72 -3.22 5.78
CA GLY A 52 15.90 -2.06 5.45
C GLY A 52 15.04 -1.63 6.64
N ALA A 53 14.34 -2.59 7.26
CA ALA A 53 13.54 -2.35 8.46
C ALA A 53 14.36 -1.80 9.64
N LEU A 54 15.59 -2.30 9.84
CA LEU A 54 16.53 -1.79 10.83
C LEU A 54 16.91 -0.32 10.60
N THR A 55 17.10 0.07 9.33
CA THR A 55 17.48 1.44 8.95
C THR A 55 16.38 2.43 9.30
N VAL A 56 15.11 2.04 9.07
CA VAL A 56 13.94 2.88 9.40
C VAL A 56 13.53 2.71 10.88
N GLY A 57 13.95 1.61 11.49
CA GLY A 57 13.63 1.21 12.86
C GLY A 57 12.20 0.69 13.04
N MET A 58 11.58 0.22 11.95
CA MET A 58 10.25 -0.40 11.94
C MET A 58 10.19 -1.45 10.83
N MET A 59 9.37 -2.48 11.03
CA MET A 59 9.12 -3.48 10.00
C MET A 59 8.21 -2.88 8.91
N ALA A 60 8.81 -2.33 7.86
CA ALA A 60 8.08 -1.83 6.70
C ALA A 60 7.98 -2.92 5.62
N THR A 61 6.84 -2.98 4.94
CA THR A 61 6.61 -3.88 3.79
C THR A 61 6.44 -3.03 2.54
N PRO A 62 7.53 -2.54 1.92
CA PRO A 62 7.40 -1.72 0.71
C PRO A 62 6.80 -2.55 -0.43
N PRO A 63 6.02 -1.93 -1.34
CA PRO A 63 5.57 -2.59 -2.54
C PRO A 63 6.75 -3.12 -3.39
N PRO A 64 6.63 -4.31 -4.00
CA PRO A 64 5.49 -5.20 -3.96
C PRO A 64 5.47 -6.09 -2.69
N VAL A 65 4.43 -5.95 -1.86
CA VAL A 65 4.28 -6.61 -0.55
C VAL A 65 4.32 -8.13 -0.63
N ASN A 66 3.75 -8.72 -1.69
CA ASN A 66 3.79 -10.16 -1.92
C ASN A 66 5.21 -10.70 -2.14
N ALA A 67 6.13 -9.92 -2.72
CA ALA A 67 7.52 -10.33 -2.88
C ALA A 67 8.22 -10.37 -1.53
N VAL A 68 8.00 -9.34 -0.70
CA VAL A 68 8.48 -9.29 0.68
C VAL A 68 7.97 -10.50 1.46
N PHE A 69 6.66 -10.78 1.37
CA PHE A 69 6.05 -11.93 2.04
C PHE A 69 6.47 -13.27 1.50
N GLY A 70 6.65 -13.41 0.19
CA GLY A 70 7.14 -14.63 -0.44
C GLY A 70 8.54 -14.98 0.06
N VAL A 71 9.43 -13.98 0.19
CA VAL A 71 10.77 -14.15 0.73
C VAL A 71 10.73 -14.56 2.21
N LEU A 72 9.93 -13.88 3.04
CA LEU A 72 9.80 -14.20 4.46
C LEU A 72 9.15 -15.57 4.71
N ALA A 73 8.14 -15.93 3.92
CA ALA A 73 7.56 -17.27 3.92
C ALA A 73 8.58 -18.32 3.46
N GLY A 74 9.41 -18.00 2.48
CA GLY A 74 10.51 -18.84 2.03
C GLY A 74 11.44 -19.25 3.17
N VAL A 75 11.78 -18.32 4.08
CA VAL A 75 12.60 -18.64 5.28
C VAL A 75 11.91 -19.68 6.16
N GLY A 76 10.62 -19.50 6.45
CA GLY A 76 9.84 -20.49 7.21
C GLY A 76 9.80 -21.85 6.52
N ALA A 77 9.60 -21.87 5.20
CA ALA A 77 9.57 -23.08 4.39
C ALA A 77 10.91 -23.83 4.37
N LEU A 78 12.03 -23.09 4.31
CA LEU A 78 13.37 -23.66 4.41
C LEU A 78 13.55 -24.37 5.75
N ILE A 79 13.16 -23.74 6.87
CA ILE A 79 13.27 -24.35 8.20
C ILE A 79 12.37 -25.59 8.32
N SER A 80 11.14 -25.53 7.81
CA SER A 80 10.19 -26.65 7.86
C SER A 80 10.60 -27.85 7.00
N ALA A 81 11.49 -27.65 6.02
CA ALA A 81 12.06 -28.72 5.21
C ALA A 81 13.09 -29.58 5.97
N GLY A 82 13.46 -29.21 7.21
CA GLY A 82 14.35 -30.02 8.04
C GLY A 82 15.82 -29.91 7.65
N LEU A 83 16.32 -28.68 7.47
CA LEU A 83 17.72 -28.40 7.17
C LEU A 83 18.66 -29.14 8.15
N LYS A 84 19.61 -29.91 7.61
CA LYS A 84 20.67 -30.58 8.39
C LYS A 84 22.00 -29.94 8.03
N PHE A 85 22.62 -29.27 8.99
CA PHE A 85 23.95 -28.70 8.84
C PHE A 85 25.00 -29.59 9.49
N VAL A 86 26.14 -29.79 8.82
CA VAL A 86 27.23 -30.62 9.33
C VAL A 86 28.10 -29.76 10.26
N PRO A 87 28.28 -30.13 11.54
CA PRO A 87 29.12 -29.36 12.46
C PRO A 87 30.56 -29.25 11.96
N GLY A 88 31.04 -28.02 11.79
CA GLY A 88 32.44 -27.73 11.40
C GLY A 88 32.67 -27.51 9.90
N GLU A 89 31.67 -27.78 9.05
CA GLU A 89 31.71 -27.43 7.63
C GLU A 89 31.03 -26.06 7.43
N LYS A 90 31.60 -25.22 6.55
CA LYS A 90 31.00 -23.91 6.25
C LYS A 90 29.89 -24.09 5.23
N ASP A 91 28.65 -24.12 5.71
CA ASP A 91 27.47 -24.06 4.87
C ASP A 91 27.05 -22.59 4.63
N PRO A 92 27.05 -22.10 3.38
CA PRO A 92 26.66 -20.72 3.07
C PRO A 92 25.25 -20.35 3.54
N LEU A 93 24.30 -21.28 3.49
CA LEU A 93 22.93 -21.06 3.95
C LEU A 93 22.89 -20.94 5.47
N GLU A 94 23.67 -21.76 6.20
CA GLU A 94 23.76 -21.65 7.66
C GLU A 94 24.31 -20.28 8.08
N GLU A 95 25.34 -19.79 7.41
CA GLU A 95 25.91 -18.46 7.66
C GLU A 95 24.89 -17.35 7.41
N ARG A 96 24.13 -17.41 6.31
CA ARG A 96 23.07 -16.43 6.02
C ARG A 96 21.93 -16.50 7.03
N LEU A 97 21.45 -17.68 7.41
CA LEU A 97 20.40 -17.81 8.43
C LEU A 97 20.86 -17.27 9.79
N LYS A 98 22.12 -17.50 10.19
CA LYS A 98 22.69 -16.89 11.40
C LYS A 98 22.72 -15.37 11.34
N GLU A 99 23.05 -14.80 10.18
CA GLU A 99 23.01 -13.35 9.98
C GLU A 99 21.59 -12.80 10.05
N LEU A 100 20.63 -13.46 9.39
CA LEU A 100 19.22 -13.11 9.47
C LEU A 100 18.73 -13.10 10.93
N THR A 101 19.02 -14.16 11.70
CA THR A 101 18.65 -14.23 13.13
C THR A 101 19.21 -13.03 13.91
N LYS A 102 20.48 -12.65 13.69
CA LYS A 102 21.07 -11.48 14.35
C LYS A 102 20.37 -10.19 13.97
N GLN A 103 19.97 -10.02 12.71
CA GLN A 103 19.29 -8.82 12.26
C GLN A 103 17.87 -8.72 12.82
N VAL A 104 17.12 -9.83 12.85
CA VAL A 104 15.80 -9.89 13.47
C VAL A 104 15.89 -9.54 14.95
N GLN A 105 16.86 -10.11 15.69
CA GLN A 105 17.07 -9.79 17.10
C GLN A 105 17.42 -8.31 17.33
N LYS A 106 18.27 -7.73 16.47
CA LYS A 106 18.58 -6.28 16.52
C LYS A 106 17.33 -5.43 16.28
N LEU A 107 16.49 -5.83 15.33
CA LEU A 107 15.26 -5.11 15.01
C LEU A 107 14.29 -5.18 16.19
N ASN A 108 14.12 -6.37 16.77
CA ASN A 108 13.30 -6.58 17.96
C ASN A 108 13.78 -5.71 19.14
N ALA A 109 15.08 -5.68 19.40
CA ALA A 109 15.66 -4.84 20.46
C ALA A 109 15.42 -3.35 20.20
N LEU A 110 15.57 -2.89 18.96
CA LEU A 110 15.34 -1.49 18.57
C LEU A 110 13.86 -1.09 18.75
N ILE A 111 12.95 -1.97 18.33
CA ILE A 111 11.50 -1.79 18.50
C ILE A 111 11.15 -1.73 19.99
N ILE A 112 11.64 -2.69 20.80
CA ILE A 112 11.43 -2.71 22.26
C ILE A 112 11.98 -1.44 22.92
N ALA A 113 13.14 -0.94 22.50
CA ALA A 113 13.71 0.29 23.06
C ALA A 113 12.82 1.52 22.81
N ARG A 114 12.17 1.60 21.63
CA ARG A 114 11.16 2.64 21.34
C ARG A 114 9.94 2.51 22.25
N PHE A 115 9.49 1.29 22.54
CA PHE A 115 8.42 1.03 23.50
C PHE A 115 8.82 1.33 24.96
N GLY A 116 10.09 1.16 25.30
CA GLY A 116 10.62 1.36 26.66
C GLY A 116 10.47 2.78 27.20
N GLY A 117 10.29 3.79 26.34
CA GLY A 117 9.98 5.17 26.70
C GLY A 117 8.52 5.41 27.11
N MET A 118 7.64 4.43 26.91
CA MET A 118 6.20 4.55 27.17
C MET A 118 5.77 3.87 28.49
N ARG A 119 6.72 3.45 29.33
CA ARG A 119 6.46 2.66 30.56
C ARG A 119 5.43 3.24 31.52
N ALA A 120 5.32 4.57 31.62
CA ALA A 120 4.29 5.22 32.44
C ALA A 120 2.85 4.97 31.94
N PHE A 121 2.70 4.69 30.64
CA PHE A 121 1.42 4.41 29.97
C PHE A 121 1.18 2.88 29.78
N ILE A 122 2.23 2.07 29.93
CA ILE A 122 2.24 0.60 29.72
C ILE A 122 1.48 -0.18 30.79
N MET A 123 1.48 0.29 32.04
CA MET A 123 1.04 -0.54 33.18
C MET A 123 -0.48 -0.65 33.35
N GLU A 124 -1.28 0.21 32.69
CA GLU A 124 -2.74 0.26 32.87
C GLU A 124 -3.54 0.12 31.57
N ASN A 125 -2.89 0.01 30.40
CA ASN A 125 -3.58 0.06 29.11
C ASN A 125 -3.71 -1.33 28.46
N LYS A 126 -4.94 -1.75 28.19
CA LYS A 126 -5.28 -2.99 27.46
C LYS A 126 -4.53 -3.16 26.14
N PHE A 127 -4.22 -2.06 25.45
CA PHE A 127 -3.39 -2.03 24.24
C PHE A 127 -2.05 -2.77 24.43
N PHE A 128 -1.36 -2.55 25.55
CA PHE A 128 -0.05 -3.17 25.74
C PHE A 128 -0.15 -4.65 26.05
N ILE A 129 -1.13 -5.05 26.86
CA ILE A 129 -1.28 -6.45 27.25
C ILE A 129 -1.80 -7.27 26.07
N GLU A 130 -2.87 -6.81 25.42
CA GLU A 130 -3.61 -7.60 24.44
C GLU A 130 -3.00 -7.52 23.02
N VAL A 131 -2.20 -6.50 22.72
CA VAL A 131 -1.56 -6.35 21.39
C VAL A 131 -0.05 -6.50 21.49
N VAL A 132 0.63 -5.60 22.20
CA VAL A 132 2.10 -5.55 22.23
C VAL A 132 2.69 -6.81 22.88
N GLY A 133 2.08 -7.29 23.97
CA GLY A 133 2.48 -8.49 24.69
C GLY A 133 2.34 -9.76 23.85
N GLU A 134 1.22 -9.89 23.13
CA GLU A 134 0.96 -11.04 22.25
C GLU A 134 1.92 -11.07 21.05
N ILE A 135 2.14 -9.93 20.39
CA ILE A 135 3.14 -9.81 19.32
C ILE A 135 4.54 -10.16 19.83
N SER A 136 4.93 -9.62 20.98
CA SER A 136 6.25 -9.88 21.59
C SER A 136 6.44 -11.37 21.90
N THR A 137 5.39 -12.04 22.38
CA THR A 137 5.43 -13.47 22.69
C THR A 137 5.61 -14.31 21.43
N LEU A 138 4.86 -14.00 20.36
CA LEU A 138 5.02 -14.68 19.06
C LEU A 138 6.41 -14.46 18.46
N LYS A 139 6.95 -13.24 18.53
CA LYS A 139 8.29 -12.92 18.02
C LYS A 139 9.37 -13.65 18.79
N LYS A 140 9.21 -13.83 20.11
CA LYS A 140 10.14 -14.63 20.92
C LYS A 140 10.17 -16.09 20.45
N PHE A 141 9.02 -16.72 20.23
CA PHE A 141 8.98 -18.09 19.73
C PHE A 141 9.49 -18.19 18.27
N MET A 142 9.26 -17.17 17.44
CA MET A 142 9.87 -17.08 16.11
C MET A 142 11.41 -17.02 16.22
N ASP A 143 11.95 -16.23 17.14
CA ASP A 143 13.38 -16.16 17.41
C ASP A 143 13.92 -17.53 17.86
N ASP A 144 13.21 -18.26 18.72
CA ASP A 144 13.58 -19.62 19.14
C ASP A 144 13.64 -20.57 17.93
N VAL A 145 12.68 -20.50 17.00
CA VAL A 145 12.71 -21.27 15.74
C VAL A 145 13.92 -20.88 14.88
N LEU A 146 14.19 -19.59 14.75
CA LEU A 146 15.33 -19.07 13.97
C LEU A 146 16.68 -19.44 14.60
N ILE A 147 16.76 -19.68 15.91
CA ILE A 147 17.99 -20.10 16.59
C ILE A 147 18.14 -21.62 16.52
N GLU A 148 17.16 -22.34 17.04
CA GLU A 148 17.27 -23.76 17.33
C GLU A 148 16.94 -24.65 16.14
N LYS A 149 15.95 -24.25 15.32
CA LYS A 149 15.44 -25.03 14.18
C LYS A 149 15.06 -26.47 14.54
N THR A 150 14.66 -26.70 15.80
CA THR A 150 14.27 -28.02 16.31
C THR A 150 12.76 -28.24 16.17
N PRO A 151 12.29 -29.50 16.10
CA PRO A 151 10.86 -29.80 16.13
C PRO A 151 10.13 -29.18 17.34
N ASN A 152 10.80 -29.13 18.51
CA ASN A 152 10.24 -28.53 19.71
C ASN A 152 10.05 -27.01 19.57
N SER A 153 11.05 -26.31 19.02
CA SER A 153 10.93 -24.86 18.77
C SER A 153 9.78 -24.54 17.80
N ILE A 154 9.61 -25.36 16.75
CA ILE A 154 8.54 -25.22 15.75
C ILE A 154 7.17 -25.47 16.39
N GLU A 155 7.04 -26.53 17.20
CA GLU A 155 5.77 -26.86 17.88
C GLU A 155 5.38 -25.79 18.90
N ASN A 156 6.34 -25.28 19.69
CA ASN A 156 6.09 -24.19 20.63
C ASN A 156 5.59 -22.92 19.92
N PHE A 157 6.23 -22.55 18.80
CA PHE A 157 5.78 -21.44 17.97
C PHE A 157 4.39 -21.68 17.41
N LYS A 158 4.12 -22.88 16.88
CA LYS A 158 2.81 -23.26 16.35
C LYS A 158 1.71 -23.13 17.40
N LEU A 159 1.91 -23.70 18.59
CA LEU A 159 0.93 -23.63 19.68
C LEU A 159 0.64 -22.18 20.09
N CYS A 160 1.67 -21.34 20.18
CA CYS A 160 1.50 -19.92 20.47
C CYS A 160 0.74 -19.19 19.35
N TYR A 161 1.10 -19.45 18.09
CA TYR A 161 0.42 -18.87 16.94
C TYR A 161 -1.06 -19.28 16.91
N GLU A 162 -1.38 -20.56 17.08
CA GLU A 162 -2.75 -21.06 16.94
C GLU A 162 -3.65 -20.52 18.05
N LYS A 163 -3.09 -20.28 19.24
CA LYS A 163 -3.80 -19.63 20.34
C LYS A 163 -4.16 -18.18 20.01
N ASN A 164 -3.22 -17.41 19.46
CA ASN A 164 -3.41 -15.99 19.13
C ASN A 164 -2.82 -15.68 17.73
N PRO A 165 -3.56 -15.97 16.64
CA PRO A 165 -3.07 -15.70 15.29
C PRO A 165 -2.86 -14.18 15.07
N PRO A 166 -1.89 -13.76 14.26
CA PRO A 166 -1.65 -12.35 13.95
C PRO A 166 -2.89 -11.60 13.47
N LEU A 167 -3.78 -12.25 12.70
CA LEU A 167 -5.05 -11.66 12.27
C LEU A 167 -5.97 -11.32 13.45
N ASN A 168 -6.04 -12.20 14.46
CA ASN A 168 -6.86 -11.97 15.65
C ASN A 168 -6.31 -10.79 16.46
N ILE A 169 -4.99 -10.72 16.61
CA ILE A 169 -4.33 -9.59 17.27
C ILE A 169 -4.59 -8.27 16.51
N GLY A 170 -4.58 -8.32 15.17
CA GLY A 170 -4.96 -7.18 14.32
C GLY A 170 -6.40 -6.71 14.57
N TYR A 171 -7.36 -7.63 14.74
CA TYR A 171 -8.73 -7.27 15.10
C TYR A 171 -8.86 -6.66 16.49
N ILE A 172 -8.12 -7.18 17.46
CA ILE A 172 -8.07 -6.61 18.82
C ILE A 172 -7.50 -5.19 18.76
N LEU A 173 -6.41 -4.97 18.02
CA LEU A 173 -5.83 -3.65 17.80
C LEU A 173 -6.85 -2.67 17.21
N LEU A 174 -7.56 -3.07 16.15
CA LEU A 174 -8.63 -2.24 15.55
C LEU A 174 -9.73 -1.92 16.56
N SER A 175 -10.20 -2.92 17.30
CA SER A 175 -11.24 -2.73 18.34
C SER A 175 -10.82 -1.71 19.41
N ILE A 176 -9.56 -1.78 19.86
CA ILE A 176 -8.99 -0.85 20.85
C ILE A 176 -8.91 0.57 20.29
N LEU A 177 -8.57 0.73 19.02
CA LEU A 177 -8.43 2.04 18.37
C LEU A 177 -9.77 2.68 17.99
N SER A 178 -10.82 1.88 17.79
CA SER A 178 -12.16 2.38 17.44
C SER A 178 -12.94 2.96 18.63
N GLN A 179 -12.49 2.75 19.87
CA GLN A 179 -13.15 3.27 21.06
C GLN A 179 -12.27 4.32 21.74
N ASP A 180 -12.76 5.54 21.89
CA ASP A 180 -12.00 6.67 22.46
C ASP A 180 -11.41 6.34 23.85
N SER A 181 -12.16 5.63 24.69
CA SER A 181 -11.74 5.27 26.06
C SER A 181 -10.64 4.21 26.14
N THR A 182 -10.38 3.49 25.05
CA THR A 182 -9.29 2.52 24.95
C THR A 182 -8.24 2.93 23.92
N ASN A 183 -8.51 3.95 23.12
CA ASN A 183 -7.62 4.42 22.07
C ASN A 183 -6.44 5.17 22.72
N PRO A 184 -5.23 4.60 22.68
CA PRO A 184 -4.11 5.15 23.40
C PRO A 184 -3.62 6.50 22.84
N LEU A 185 -3.88 6.79 21.55
CA LEU A 185 -3.63 8.10 20.96
C LEU A 185 -4.54 9.16 21.58
N ILE A 186 -5.85 8.88 21.65
CA ILE A 186 -6.83 9.83 22.18
C ILE A 186 -6.53 10.12 23.66
N MET A 187 -6.28 9.07 24.44
CA MET A 187 -5.90 9.20 25.85
C MET A 187 -4.64 10.07 26.06
N GLU A 188 -3.61 9.93 25.21
CA GLU A 188 -2.39 10.74 25.33
C GLU A 188 -2.60 12.20 24.85
N ILE A 189 -3.40 12.42 23.79
CA ILE A 189 -3.78 13.78 23.35
C ILE A 189 -4.61 14.49 24.43
N GLU A 190 -5.51 13.79 25.11
CA GLU A 190 -6.33 14.37 26.18
C GLU A 190 -5.49 14.78 27.39
N ALA A 191 -4.43 14.04 27.68
CA ALA A 191 -3.49 14.31 28.75
C ALA A 191 -2.53 15.48 28.44
N ASP A 192 -2.13 15.65 27.18
CA ASP A 192 -1.26 16.74 26.72
C ASP A 192 -1.74 17.33 25.38
N LYS A 193 -2.63 18.33 25.48
CA LYS A 193 -3.23 19.00 24.34
C LYS A 193 -2.29 19.96 23.60
N GLU A 194 -1.09 20.23 24.14
CA GLU A 194 -0.13 21.14 23.49
C GLU A 194 0.77 20.42 22.48
N GLN A 195 0.80 19.08 22.49
CA GLN A 195 1.70 18.26 21.68
C GLN A 195 0.97 17.36 20.65
N ILE A 196 -0.23 17.74 20.22
CA ILE A 196 -1.12 16.90 19.37
C ILE A 196 -0.39 16.28 18.18
N GLU A 197 0.31 17.08 17.36
CA GLU A 197 0.97 16.58 16.15
C GLU A 197 2.10 15.59 16.48
N LYS A 198 2.89 15.90 17.52
CA LYS A 198 3.99 15.05 17.97
C LYS A 198 3.45 13.72 18.52
N THR A 199 2.39 13.76 19.30
CA THR A 199 1.69 12.60 19.85
C THR A 199 1.07 11.75 18.73
N PHE A 200 0.44 12.39 17.75
CA PHE A 200 -0.12 11.72 16.58
C PHE A 200 0.95 10.94 15.81
N ARG A 201 2.03 11.62 15.37
CA ARG A 201 3.14 10.98 14.64
C ARG A 201 3.79 9.85 15.43
N LYS A 202 3.90 10.00 16.75
CA LYS A 202 4.41 8.95 17.65
C LYS A 202 3.52 7.70 17.58
N TRP A 203 2.20 7.85 17.73
CA TRP A 203 1.25 6.74 17.71
C TRP A 203 1.08 6.11 16.34
N GLU A 204 1.06 6.91 15.28
CA GLU A 204 1.11 6.41 13.90
C GLU A 204 2.29 5.44 13.73
N ASN A 205 3.52 5.89 14.02
CA ASN A 205 4.71 5.05 13.90
C ASN A 205 4.64 3.76 14.76
N ILE A 206 4.06 3.83 15.95
CA ILE A 206 3.87 2.65 16.81
C ILE A 206 2.94 1.65 16.14
N ILE A 207 1.78 2.10 15.67
CA ILE A 207 0.77 1.21 15.12
C ILE A 207 1.26 0.61 13.79
N LEU A 208 1.91 1.41 12.94
CA LEU A 208 2.59 0.94 11.74
C LEU A 208 3.59 -0.18 12.04
N THR A 209 4.40 0.01 13.09
CA THR A 209 5.37 -0.99 13.52
C THR A 209 4.69 -2.30 13.95
N LEU A 210 3.59 -2.21 14.69
CA LEU A 210 2.84 -3.40 15.13
C LEU A 210 2.20 -4.14 13.96
N ILE A 211 1.64 -3.41 12.98
CA ILE A 211 1.10 -4.01 11.75
C ILE A 211 2.22 -4.72 10.98
N GLY A 212 3.38 -4.08 10.83
CA GLY A 212 4.56 -4.68 10.22
C GLY A 212 5.01 -5.97 10.90
N ASP A 213 5.01 -5.98 12.23
CA ASP A 213 5.34 -7.17 13.03
C ASP A 213 4.32 -8.31 12.82
N LEU A 214 3.01 -8.00 12.79
CA LEU A 214 1.96 -8.97 12.50
C LEU A 214 2.13 -9.57 11.10
N LYS A 215 2.42 -8.73 10.11
CA LYS A 215 2.68 -9.11 8.72
C LYS A 215 3.91 -10.03 8.61
N LEU A 216 5.01 -9.72 9.30
CA LEU A 216 6.22 -10.55 9.37
C LEU A 216 5.93 -11.93 9.98
N LEU A 217 5.29 -11.95 11.15
CA LEU A 217 4.94 -13.19 11.86
C LEU A 217 4.06 -14.10 11.01
N GLU A 218 3.08 -13.51 10.33
CA GLU A 218 2.18 -14.24 9.46
C GLU A 218 2.89 -14.84 8.25
N ALA A 219 3.71 -14.05 7.54
CA ALA A 219 4.46 -14.50 6.39
C ALA A 219 5.40 -15.65 6.77
N PHE A 220 6.17 -15.48 7.84
CA PHE A 220 7.04 -16.53 8.38
C PHE A 220 6.26 -17.80 8.73
N ALA A 221 5.15 -17.68 9.47
CA ALA A 221 4.34 -18.81 9.88
C ALA A 221 3.68 -19.55 8.71
N SER A 222 3.31 -18.84 7.63
CA SER A 222 2.72 -19.43 6.44
C SER A 222 3.64 -20.45 5.77
N GLY A 223 4.92 -20.11 5.64
CA GLY A 223 5.94 -21.01 5.11
C GLY A 223 6.35 -22.10 6.10
N LEU A 224 6.51 -21.74 7.38
CA LEU A 224 6.91 -22.70 8.41
C LEU A 224 5.86 -23.80 8.62
N LEU A 225 4.59 -23.43 8.69
CA LEU A 225 3.49 -24.36 8.97
C LEU A 225 2.79 -24.86 7.71
N LYS A 226 3.32 -24.50 6.52
CA LYS A 226 2.81 -24.92 5.21
C LYS A 226 1.32 -24.64 5.04
N ARG A 227 0.87 -23.48 5.51
CA ARG A 227 -0.54 -23.07 5.44
C ARG A 227 -0.69 -21.76 4.69
N LYS A 228 -1.84 -21.57 4.06
CA LYS A 228 -2.22 -20.27 3.53
C LYS A 228 -2.36 -19.29 4.70
N SER A 229 -1.79 -18.12 4.54
CA SER A 229 -1.96 -17.05 5.52
C SER A 229 -3.35 -16.43 5.40
N ALA A 230 -4.01 -16.20 6.53
CA ALA A 230 -5.30 -15.54 6.56
C ALA A 230 -5.17 -14.02 6.29
N ILE A 231 -4.08 -13.38 6.72
CA ILE A 231 -3.81 -11.98 6.38
C ILE A 231 -3.43 -11.84 4.90
N LEU A 232 -2.55 -12.69 4.36
CA LEU A 232 -2.22 -12.70 2.93
C LEU A 232 -3.43 -13.02 2.07
N ASN A 233 -4.30 -13.93 2.53
CA ASN A 233 -5.56 -14.19 1.86
C ASN A 233 -6.45 -12.96 1.90
N LYS A 234 -6.59 -12.24 3.03
CA LYS A 234 -7.39 -11.00 3.07
C LYS A 234 -6.81 -9.87 2.21
N ILE A 235 -5.49 -9.69 2.21
CA ILE A 235 -4.77 -8.77 1.33
C ILE A 235 -4.92 -9.21 -0.15
N GLY A 236 -4.99 -10.51 -0.42
CA GLY A 236 -5.23 -11.07 -1.76
C GLY A 236 -6.70 -11.16 -2.18
N GLU A 237 -7.63 -11.19 -1.23
CA GLU A 237 -9.10 -11.27 -1.35
C GLU A 237 -9.72 -9.88 -1.48
N GLU A 238 -8.94 -8.81 -1.29
CA GLU A 238 -9.23 -7.48 -1.85
C GLU A 238 -9.23 -7.47 -3.40
N LYS A 239 -9.16 -8.65 -4.05
CA LYS A 239 -9.90 -8.92 -5.28
C LYS A 239 -11.41 -8.98 -4.97
N THR A 240 -11.98 -7.84 -4.57
CA THR A 240 -13.42 -7.60 -4.69
C THR A 240 -13.84 -7.94 -6.12
N GLU A 241 -15.10 -8.34 -6.32
CA GLU A 241 -15.68 -8.49 -7.66
C GLU A 241 -15.42 -7.21 -8.51
N ASP A 242 -15.42 -6.05 -7.84
CA ASP A 242 -15.00 -4.73 -8.33
C ASP A 242 -13.54 -4.62 -8.82
N GLY A 243 -12.61 -5.38 -8.24
CA GLY A 243 -11.23 -5.43 -8.69
C GLY A 243 -11.07 -6.25 -9.97
N LYS A 244 -11.87 -7.32 -10.12
CA LYS A 244 -11.86 -8.19 -11.31
C LYS A 244 -12.48 -7.49 -12.52
N GLU A 245 -13.61 -6.81 -12.33
CA GLU A 245 -14.29 -6.07 -13.40
C GLU A 245 -13.47 -4.87 -13.87
N TRP A 246 -12.85 -4.11 -12.97
CA TRP A 246 -11.94 -3.02 -13.35
C TRP A 246 -10.68 -3.52 -14.05
N LYS A 247 -10.08 -4.62 -13.58
CA LYS A 247 -8.94 -5.24 -14.27
C LYS A 247 -9.34 -5.70 -15.67
N LYS A 248 -10.49 -6.38 -15.79
CA LYS A 248 -11.05 -6.78 -17.08
C LYS A 248 -11.29 -5.56 -17.98
N TYR A 249 -11.83 -4.47 -17.44
CA TYR A 249 -11.97 -3.22 -18.15
C TYR A 249 -10.61 -2.71 -18.63
N LYS A 250 -9.56 -2.61 -17.79
CA LYS A 250 -8.21 -2.20 -18.24
C LYS A 250 -7.69 -3.04 -19.41
N ASP A 251 -7.86 -4.36 -19.30
CA ASP A 251 -7.41 -5.33 -20.31
C ASP A 251 -8.21 -5.22 -21.62
N GLU A 252 -9.52 -4.99 -21.55
CA GLU A 252 -10.40 -4.79 -22.71
C GLU A 252 -10.30 -3.39 -23.31
N PHE A 253 -10.03 -2.37 -22.49
CA PHE A 253 -9.92 -0.98 -22.90
C PHE A 253 -8.74 -0.72 -23.81
N SER A 254 -7.66 -1.48 -23.62
CA SER A 254 -6.55 -1.55 -24.57
C SER A 254 -6.99 -2.03 -25.97
N LYS A 255 -8.06 -2.81 -26.07
CA LYS A 255 -8.66 -3.24 -27.34
C LYS A 255 -9.59 -2.18 -27.93
N TYR A 256 -10.31 -1.44 -27.08
CA TYR A 256 -11.20 -0.35 -27.50
C TYR A 256 -10.47 0.85 -28.11
N LYS A 257 -9.16 1.02 -27.86
CA LYS A 257 -8.31 2.00 -28.57
C LYS A 257 -8.50 1.97 -30.08
N LYS A 258 -8.75 0.79 -30.67
CA LYS A 258 -8.97 0.63 -32.11
C LYS A 258 -10.34 1.14 -32.59
N MET A 259 -11.36 1.15 -31.73
CA MET A 259 -12.71 1.61 -32.07
C MET A 259 -12.78 3.13 -32.21
N TYR A 260 -11.90 3.85 -31.50
CA TYR A 260 -11.87 5.32 -31.48
C TYR A 260 -10.87 5.92 -32.47
N LEU A 261 -10.11 5.10 -33.22
CA LEU A 261 -9.10 5.56 -34.19
C LEU A 261 -9.68 6.46 -35.29
N ASP A 262 -10.95 6.24 -35.66
CA ASP A 262 -11.62 6.95 -36.75
C ASP A 262 -12.59 8.04 -36.27
N GLU A 263 -12.74 8.25 -34.95
CA GLU A 263 -13.60 9.31 -34.40
C GLU A 263 -12.77 10.58 -34.14
N PRO A 264 -12.92 11.66 -34.93
CA PRO A 264 -12.16 12.89 -34.73
C PRO A 264 -12.69 13.78 -33.61
N ASP A 265 -13.87 13.48 -33.06
CA ASP A 265 -14.53 14.29 -32.05
C ASP A 265 -14.24 13.80 -30.62
N ASN A 266 -13.36 14.52 -29.92
CA ASN A 266 -13.00 14.23 -28.54
C ASN A 266 -14.20 14.26 -27.59
N GLU A 267 -15.24 15.04 -27.87
CA GLU A 267 -16.42 15.11 -27.02
C GLU A 267 -17.23 13.82 -27.09
N LYS A 268 -17.39 13.28 -28.31
CA LYS A 268 -18.02 11.97 -28.49
C LYS A 268 -17.20 10.85 -27.86
N ILE A 269 -15.88 10.86 -28.04
CA ILE A 269 -14.99 9.87 -27.40
C ILE A 269 -15.16 9.92 -25.87
N ALA A 270 -15.08 11.11 -25.28
CA ALA A 270 -15.23 11.30 -23.84
C ALA A 270 -16.59 10.81 -23.34
N LYS A 271 -17.67 11.11 -24.08
CA LYS A 271 -19.02 10.67 -23.76
C LYS A 271 -19.21 9.15 -23.88
N THR A 272 -18.68 8.52 -24.92
CA THR A 272 -18.75 7.05 -25.08
C THR A 272 -18.01 6.35 -23.95
N ILE A 273 -16.79 6.79 -23.64
CA ILE A 273 -16.01 6.24 -22.52
C ILE A 273 -16.75 6.47 -21.19
N HIS A 274 -17.33 7.66 -20.97
CA HIS A 274 -18.18 7.93 -19.82
C HIS A 274 -19.34 6.92 -19.70
N GLU A 275 -20.08 6.66 -20.79
CA GLU A 275 -21.17 5.69 -20.79
C GLU A 275 -20.71 4.24 -20.54
N GLU A 276 -19.54 3.85 -21.03
CA GLU A 276 -18.95 2.53 -20.77
C GLU A 276 -18.56 2.35 -19.30
N VAL A 277 -17.82 3.30 -18.74
CA VAL A 277 -17.38 3.24 -17.34
C VAL A 277 -18.58 3.35 -16.39
N ARG A 278 -19.61 4.13 -16.74
CA ARG A 278 -20.86 4.22 -15.97
C ARG A 278 -21.52 2.86 -15.73
N ARG A 279 -21.44 1.94 -16.71
CA ARG A 279 -22.03 0.60 -16.59
C ARG A 279 -21.32 -0.30 -15.59
N LEU A 280 -20.07 0.03 -15.24
CA LEU A 280 -19.28 -0.71 -14.26
C LEU A 280 -19.64 -0.33 -12.82
N GLY A 281 -20.52 0.66 -12.62
CA GLY A 281 -20.99 1.05 -11.28
C GLY A 281 -19.96 1.73 -10.38
N TYR A 282 -18.74 1.94 -10.86
CA TYR A 282 -17.71 2.68 -10.12
C TYR A 282 -17.99 4.16 -10.03
N GLU A 283 -17.32 4.84 -9.08
CA GLU A 283 -17.10 6.29 -9.05
C GLU A 283 -15.88 6.65 -9.92
N TYR A 284 -16.00 7.57 -10.89
CA TYR A 284 -14.90 7.84 -11.83
C TYR A 284 -14.84 9.28 -12.38
N THR A 285 -13.68 9.57 -12.97
CA THR A 285 -13.39 10.76 -13.78
C THR A 285 -12.84 10.33 -15.14
N VAL A 286 -13.35 10.91 -16.22
CA VAL A 286 -12.83 10.77 -17.59
C VAL A 286 -12.30 12.11 -18.05
N ALA A 287 -11.09 12.14 -18.60
CA ALA A 287 -10.56 13.32 -19.28
C ALA A 287 -10.01 12.95 -20.65
N ILE A 288 -10.48 13.59 -21.72
CA ILE A 288 -10.00 13.41 -23.09
C ILE A 288 -9.53 14.76 -23.64
N PHE A 289 -8.38 14.77 -24.30
CA PHE A 289 -7.77 15.97 -24.86
C PHE A 289 -7.01 15.66 -26.15
N LYS A 290 -6.70 16.71 -26.91
CA LYS A 290 -5.85 16.60 -28.09
C LYS A 290 -4.45 16.14 -27.69
N SER A 291 -3.77 15.52 -28.64
CA SER A 291 -2.42 14.99 -28.52
C SER A 291 -1.50 15.99 -27.84
N ALA A 292 -0.89 15.47 -26.78
CA ALA A 292 -0.18 16.23 -25.78
C ALA A 292 1.09 15.44 -25.42
N THR A 293 2.19 16.15 -25.25
CA THR A 293 3.44 15.56 -24.80
C THR A 293 3.47 15.54 -23.26
N PRO A 294 3.71 14.38 -22.63
CA PRO A 294 3.85 14.29 -21.17
C PRO A 294 4.90 15.28 -20.63
N ASN A 295 4.68 15.81 -19.43
CA ASN A 295 5.48 16.84 -18.72
C ASN A 295 5.54 18.22 -19.39
N LYS A 296 5.14 18.34 -20.66
CA LYS A 296 5.10 19.59 -21.42
C LYS A 296 3.68 20.12 -21.55
N ASP A 297 2.77 19.28 -22.01
CA ASP A 297 1.38 19.63 -22.32
C ASP A 297 0.40 19.05 -21.30
N PHE A 298 0.76 17.97 -20.62
CA PHE A 298 0.01 17.46 -19.48
C PHE A 298 0.93 16.75 -18.47
N TYR A 299 0.48 16.65 -17.23
CA TYR A 299 1.10 15.84 -16.18
C TYR A 299 0.03 15.25 -15.27
N ILE A 300 0.23 14.01 -14.83
CA ILE A 300 -0.69 13.31 -13.93
C ILE A 300 0.14 12.78 -12.75
N HIS A 301 -0.25 13.20 -11.55
CA HIS A 301 0.19 12.63 -10.30
C HIS A 301 -0.94 11.73 -9.77
N CYS A 302 -0.66 10.45 -9.58
CA CYS A 302 -1.64 9.48 -9.11
C CYS A 302 -0.99 8.57 -8.08
N VAL A 303 -1.56 8.53 -6.86
CA VAL A 303 -1.02 7.73 -5.76
C VAL A 303 -1.16 6.23 -6.00
N ASP A 304 -2.30 5.79 -6.54
CA ASP A 304 -2.54 4.40 -6.92
C ASP A 304 -2.70 4.28 -8.45
N PRO A 305 -1.62 3.94 -9.19
CA PRO A 305 -1.67 3.72 -10.64
C PRO A 305 -2.68 2.66 -11.08
N ASP A 306 -3.09 1.74 -10.19
CA ASP A 306 -4.10 0.76 -10.53
C ASP A 306 -5.52 1.36 -10.63
N GLN A 307 -5.75 2.59 -10.14
CA GLN A 307 -6.98 3.35 -10.36
C GLN A 307 -6.95 4.15 -11.67
N LEU A 308 -5.77 4.34 -12.26
CA LEU A 308 -5.59 5.12 -13.47
C LEU A 308 -5.51 4.22 -14.70
N VAL A 309 -6.14 4.68 -15.78
CA VAL A 309 -6.01 4.13 -17.12
C VAL A 309 -5.65 5.26 -18.06
N GLU A 310 -4.40 5.30 -18.49
CA GLU A 310 -3.95 6.29 -19.47
C GLU A 310 -4.30 5.87 -20.90
N LEU A 311 -4.75 6.85 -21.67
CA LEU A 311 -5.21 6.71 -23.03
C LEU A 311 -4.26 7.43 -23.98
N GLN A 312 -3.70 6.66 -24.90
CA GLN A 312 -3.23 7.16 -26.18
C GLN A 312 -4.09 6.47 -27.24
N ILE A 313 -5.02 7.21 -27.83
CA ILE A 313 -5.98 6.66 -28.82
C ILE A 313 -5.31 6.63 -30.18
N ASP A 314 -4.75 7.77 -30.60
CA ASP A 314 -3.98 7.90 -31.83
C ASP A 314 -2.90 8.97 -31.65
N LYS A 315 -2.35 9.51 -32.76
CA LYS A 315 -1.36 10.59 -32.71
C LYS A 315 -1.96 11.97 -32.39
N TYR A 316 -3.29 12.09 -32.32
CA TYR A 316 -4.05 13.33 -32.19
C TYR A 316 -4.92 13.41 -30.93
N THR A 317 -5.11 12.32 -30.19
CA THR A 317 -5.97 12.24 -29.02
C THR A 317 -5.37 11.36 -27.92
N CYS A 318 -5.40 11.90 -26.70
CA CYS A 318 -4.97 11.23 -25.47
C CYS A 318 -5.94 11.56 -24.33
N GLY A 319 -5.79 10.88 -23.21
CA GLY A 319 -6.69 11.05 -22.08
C GLY A 319 -6.39 10.14 -20.92
N PHE A 320 -7.31 10.08 -19.97
CA PHE A 320 -7.29 9.08 -18.91
C PHE A 320 -8.70 8.79 -18.39
N VAL A 321 -8.82 7.63 -17.75
CA VAL A 321 -9.93 7.30 -16.85
C VAL A 321 -9.34 7.02 -15.47
N TYR A 322 -9.88 7.67 -14.45
CA TYR A 322 -9.49 7.46 -13.07
C TYR A 322 -10.69 6.99 -12.25
N ARG A 323 -10.49 5.94 -11.45
CA ARG A 323 -11.52 5.36 -10.58
C ARG A 323 -11.26 5.70 -9.12
N THR A 324 -12.23 6.34 -8.47
CA THR A 324 -12.25 6.54 -7.01
C THR A 324 -12.69 5.25 -6.32
N LYS A 325 -11.97 4.83 -5.28
CA LYS A 325 -12.28 3.57 -4.55
C LYS A 325 -13.10 3.80 -3.30
N THR A 326 -12.96 4.95 -2.64
CA THR A 326 -13.57 5.17 -1.34
C THR A 326 -15.04 5.54 -1.49
N SER A 327 -15.93 4.70 -0.94
CA SER A 327 -17.37 4.94 -0.93
C SER A 327 -17.84 5.87 0.19
N ASP A 328 -16.99 6.18 1.16
CA ASP A 328 -17.39 6.95 2.33
C ASP A 328 -17.37 8.46 2.08
N SER A 329 -18.07 9.17 2.96
CA SER A 329 -18.57 10.54 2.86
C SER A 329 -17.51 11.65 2.82
N ASP A 330 -16.43 11.48 2.06
CA ASP A 330 -15.44 12.52 1.83
C ASP A 330 -16.12 13.72 1.17
N ASP A 331 -16.21 14.80 1.94
CA ASP A 331 -16.76 16.07 1.50
C ASP A 331 -15.89 16.62 0.35
N LEU A 332 -16.54 17.05 -0.73
CA LEU A 332 -15.89 17.69 -1.87
C LEU A 332 -15.55 19.17 -1.57
N GLU A 333 -16.19 19.78 -0.57
CA GLU A 333 -16.01 21.19 -0.23
C GLU A 333 -14.57 21.59 0.13
N PRO A 334 -13.77 20.77 0.85
CA PRO A 334 -12.33 20.99 1.01
C PRO A 334 -11.58 21.10 -0.32
N ILE A 335 -11.87 20.22 -1.30
CA ILE A 335 -11.23 20.25 -2.63
C ILE A 335 -11.61 21.53 -3.37
N LYS A 336 -12.90 21.88 -3.38
CA LYS A 336 -13.36 23.12 -4.02
C LYS A 336 -12.71 24.35 -3.42
N THR A 337 -12.57 24.38 -2.09
CA THR A 337 -11.93 25.49 -1.38
C THR A 337 -10.45 25.59 -1.72
N GLN A 338 -9.73 24.47 -1.69
CA GLN A 338 -8.31 24.38 -2.09
C GLN A 338 -8.12 24.83 -3.53
N LEU A 339 -8.90 24.29 -4.47
CA LEU A 339 -8.83 24.66 -5.87
C LEU A 339 -9.13 26.15 -6.06
N LYS A 340 -10.18 26.69 -5.44
CA LYS A 340 -10.47 28.12 -5.53
C LYS A 340 -9.33 29.00 -5.01
N ASP A 341 -8.67 28.60 -3.93
CA ASP A 341 -7.49 29.27 -3.41
C ASP A 341 -6.31 29.21 -4.38
N VAL A 342 -6.06 28.04 -4.98
CA VAL A 342 -5.04 27.87 -6.02
C VAL A 342 -5.39 28.73 -7.24
N GLY A 343 -6.59 28.65 -7.80
CA GLY A 343 -7.00 29.41 -8.98
C GLY A 343 -6.95 30.93 -8.80
N THR A 344 -7.13 31.44 -7.58
CA THR A 344 -7.08 32.88 -7.30
C THR A 344 -5.68 33.40 -6.98
N LYS A 345 -4.85 32.61 -6.29
CA LYS A 345 -3.56 33.06 -5.74
C LYS A 345 -2.35 32.53 -6.49
N PHE A 346 -2.52 31.44 -7.23
CA PHE A 346 -1.40 30.74 -7.86
C PHE A 346 -1.15 31.28 -9.27
N ARG A 347 -0.08 32.06 -9.42
CA ARG A 347 0.36 32.62 -10.70
C ARG A 347 1.85 32.42 -10.90
N LYS A 348 2.32 31.17 -10.82
CA LYS A 348 3.73 30.85 -11.10
C LYS A 348 3.89 30.32 -12.52
N ARG A 349 4.98 30.72 -13.19
CA ARG A 349 5.42 30.08 -14.42
C ARG A 349 6.27 28.84 -14.10
N PRO A 350 5.79 27.62 -14.40
CA PRO A 350 6.62 26.45 -14.21
C PRO A 350 7.71 26.31 -15.27
N GLU A 351 8.84 25.72 -14.87
CA GLU A 351 9.83 25.19 -15.81
C GLU A 351 9.28 23.98 -16.59
N SER A 352 8.44 23.18 -15.94
CA SER A 352 7.75 21.99 -16.48
C SER A 352 6.50 21.67 -15.64
N LEU A 353 5.51 20.99 -16.23
CA LEU A 353 4.25 20.73 -15.53
C LEU A 353 4.44 19.80 -14.32
N ASN A 354 5.36 18.83 -14.38
CA ASN A 354 5.64 17.96 -13.24
C ASN A 354 6.25 18.72 -12.07
N LYS A 355 7.19 19.64 -12.30
CA LYS A 355 7.71 20.50 -11.21
C LYS A 355 6.60 21.36 -10.61
N LEU A 356 5.63 21.81 -11.41
CA LEU A 356 4.48 22.53 -10.86
C LEU A 356 3.66 21.64 -9.93
N VAL A 357 3.34 20.43 -10.36
CA VAL A 357 2.50 19.55 -9.57
C VAL A 357 3.28 19.04 -8.35
N ASP A 358 4.46 18.47 -8.53
CA ASP A 358 5.23 17.84 -7.45
C ASP A 358 5.83 18.86 -6.47
N ASP A 359 6.52 19.90 -6.96
CA ASP A 359 7.27 20.82 -6.09
C ASP A 359 6.41 21.95 -5.51
N GLU A 360 5.29 22.28 -6.15
CA GLU A 360 4.43 23.39 -5.73
C GLU A 360 3.09 22.91 -5.17
N LEU A 361 2.35 22.05 -5.88
CA LEU A 361 1.02 21.63 -5.42
C LEU A 361 1.10 20.54 -4.35
N VAL A 362 1.90 19.49 -4.59
CA VAL A 362 2.05 18.33 -3.71
C VAL A 362 2.95 18.67 -2.52
N ALA A 363 4.19 19.11 -2.76
CA ALA A 363 5.15 19.35 -1.67
C ALA A 363 4.71 20.43 -0.67
N LYS A 364 3.83 21.36 -1.08
CA LYS A 364 3.28 22.42 -0.21
C LYS A 364 1.85 22.13 0.26
N ASN A 365 1.31 20.95 -0.06
CA ASN A 365 -0.05 20.54 0.29
C ASN A 365 -1.11 21.59 -0.10
N LEU A 366 -0.97 22.22 -1.27
CA LEU A 366 -1.94 23.21 -1.76
C LEU A 366 -3.23 22.54 -2.24
N VAL A 367 -3.13 21.28 -2.63
CA VAL A 367 -4.24 20.38 -2.94
C VAL A 367 -4.01 19.07 -2.20
N ARG A 368 -5.07 18.29 -1.98
CA ARG A 368 -4.90 16.92 -1.47
C ARG A 368 -4.03 16.08 -2.38
N THR A 369 -3.26 15.18 -1.79
CA THR A 369 -2.19 14.43 -2.46
C THR A 369 -2.39 12.92 -2.44
N ASP A 370 -3.52 12.46 -1.92
CA ASP A 370 -3.87 11.06 -1.68
C ASP A 370 -4.68 10.42 -2.83
N GLY A 371 -5.13 11.21 -3.82
CA GLY A 371 -5.89 10.74 -4.99
C GLY A 371 -5.22 11.04 -6.32
N LEU A 372 -5.97 11.67 -7.24
CA LEU A 372 -5.46 12.11 -8.55
C LEU A 372 -5.27 13.63 -8.58
N ILE A 373 -4.14 14.09 -9.11
CA ILE A 373 -3.93 15.47 -9.54
C ILE A 373 -3.51 15.42 -11.01
N ALA A 374 -4.30 16.01 -11.91
CA ALA A 374 -3.95 16.13 -13.31
C ALA A 374 -3.91 17.60 -13.72
N LEU A 375 -2.87 17.98 -14.44
CA LEU A 375 -2.69 19.32 -14.98
C LEU A 375 -2.54 19.22 -16.50
N ILE A 376 -3.46 19.81 -17.25
CA ILE A 376 -3.50 19.72 -18.71
C ILE A 376 -3.51 21.13 -19.30
N ASN A 377 -2.63 21.41 -20.26
CA ASN A 377 -2.66 22.67 -20.99
C ASN A 377 -4.01 22.84 -21.70
N SER A 378 -4.69 23.97 -21.47
CA SER A 378 -6.01 24.24 -22.02
C SER A 378 -6.03 24.34 -23.55
N ASP A 379 -4.89 24.60 -24.20
CA ASP A 379 -4.72 24.53 -25.67
C ASP A 379 -4.97 23.12 -26.23
N ARG A 380 -4.89 22.10 -25.36
CA ARG A 380 -5.22 20.71 -25.71
C ARG A 380 -6.72 20.43 -25.64
N HIS A 381 -7.53 21.43 -25.27
CA HIS A 381 -8.98 21.36 -25.12
C HIS A 381 -9.42 20.14 -24.30
N PRO A 382 -9.05 20.07 -23.02
CA PRO A 382 -9.49 18.98 -22.15
C PRO A 382 -11.00 19.00 -21.94
N ILE A 383 -11.62 17.86 -22.21
CA ILE A 383 -13.01 17.54 -21.95
C ILE A 383 -13.03 16.61 -20.74
N VAL A 384 -13.68 17.03 -19.66
CA VAL A 384 -13.68 16.33 -18.39
C VAL A 384 -15.12 15.96 -18.01
N TYR A 385 -15.35 14.69 -17.70
CA TYR A 385 -16.59 14.19 -17.13
C TYR A 385 -16.32 13.62 -15.74
N PHE A 386 -17.00 14.17 -14.74
CA PHE A 386 -17.13 13.53 -13.44
C PHE A 386 -18.45 12.77 -13.39
N GLN A 387 -18.45 11.63 -12.74
CA GLN A 387 -19.70 10.98 -12.37
C GLN A 387 -20.51 11.87 -11.43
N GLY A 388 -21.82 11.98 -11.67
CA GLY A 388 -22.69 12.83 -10.85
C GLY A 388 -22.76 14.31 -11.29
N GLN A 389 -22.11 14.75 -12.37
CA GLN A 389 -22.26 16.13 -12.88
C GLN A 389 -23.73 16.54 -13.20
N TYR A 390 -24.64 15.56 -13.35
CA TYR A 390 -26.07 15.78 -13.55
C TYR A 390 -26.94 15.49 -12.30
N GLU A 391 -26.35 14.92 -11.24
CA GLU A 391 -26.99 14.60 -9.97
C GLU A 391 -26.27 15.39 -8.87
N LYS A 392 -26.85 16.54 -8.50
CA LYS A 392 -26.25 17.71 -7.82
C LYS A 392 -25.20 17.55 -6.70
N ASN A 393 -24.87 16.36 -6.20
CA ASN A 393 -24.00 16.18 -5.02
C ASN A 393 -22.99 14.99 -5.08
N ASN A 394 -22.78 14.31 -6.21
CA ASN A 394 -22.00 13.06 -6.24
C ASN A 394 -20.69 13.10 -7.06
N ALA A 395 -20.22 14.29 -7.48
CA ALA A 395 -18.90 14.38 -8.12
C ALA A 395 -17.80 14.11 -7.09
N ARG A 396 -16.85 13.23 -7.41
CA ARG A 396 -15.71 12.85 -6.55
C ARG A 396 -14.39 13.48 -7.00
N GLY A 397 -14.51 14.55 -7.78
CA GLY A 397 -13.43 15.39 -8.22
C GLY A 397 -13.97 16.73 -8.70
N GLU A 398 -13.07 17.67 -8.87
CA GLU A 398 -13.36 19.03 -9.30
C GLU A 398 -12.25 19.50 -10.23
N ASP A 399 -12.59 20.36 -11.20
CA ASP A 399 -11.62 21.01 -12.06
C ASP A 399 -11.73 22.53 -12.03
N ILE A 400 -10.60 23.19 -12.26
CA ILE A 400 -10.53 24.64 -12.44
C ILE A 400 -9.58 24.98 -13.57
N ASP A 401 -9.78 26.15 -14.17
CA ASP A 401 -8.79 26.74 -15.06
C ASP A 401 -7.81 27.61 -14.27
N LEU A 402 -6.52 27.32 -14.42
CA LEU A 402 -5.42 28.08 -13.85
C LEU A 402 -4.86 29.05 -14.89
N GLU A 403 -4.66 30.29 -14.47
CA GLU A 403 -3.92 31.29 -15.24
C GLU A 403 -2.45 31.28 -14.81
N LEU A 404 -1.57 30.78 -15.67
CA LEU A 404 -0.14 30.73 -15.37
C LEU A 404 0.53 32.07 -15.71
N GLU A 405 1.59 32.40 -14.98
CA GLU A 405 2.34 33.64 -15.18
C GLU A 405 2.89 33.73 -16.62
N GLY A 406 2.55 34.83 -17.30
CA GLY A 406 2.86 35.02 -18.73
C GLY A 406 1.64 35.13 -19.65
N GLY A 407 0.42 35.09 -19.12
CA GLY A 407 -0.83 35.56 -19.76
C GLY A 407 -1.42 34.66 -20.86
N ASP A 408 -0.57 33.96 -21.61
CA ASP A 408 -0.99 33.20 -22.80
C ASP A 408 -1.17 31.69 -22.54
N ARG A 409 -1.04 31.22 -21.30
CA ARG A 409 -1.11 29.79 -20.96
C ARG A 409 -2.10 29.52 -19.85
N TYR A 410 -3.23 28.96 -20.23
CA TYR A 410 -4.20 28.38 -19.31
C TYR A 410 -3.92 26.89 -19.14
N ALA A 411 -4.11 26.38 -17.93
CA ALA A 411 -4.05 24.95 -17.67
C ALA A 411 -5.29 24.53 -16.86
N LYS A 412 -5.92 23.44 -17.25
CA LYS A 412 -6.97 22.81 -16.47
C LYS A 412 -6.34 21.94 -15.40
N LEU A 413 -6.57 22.29 -14.14
CA LEU A 413 -6.20 21.49 -12.97
C LEU A 413 -7.41 20.67 -12.55
N ILE A 414 -7.23 19.35 -12.47
CA ILE A 414 -8.23 18.36 -12.06
C ILE A 414 -7.73 17.70 -10.79
N VAL A 415 -8.56 17.65 -9.75
CA VAL A 415 -8.23 16.95 -8.50
C VAL A 415 -9.36 16.00 -8.14
N CYS A 416 -9.02 14.74 -7.86
CA CYS A 416 -9.98 13.68 -7.52
C CYS A 416 -9.65 13.01 -6.19
N LEU A 417 -10.69 12.47 -5.55
CA LEU A 417 -10.61 11.64 -4.35
C LEU A 417 -9.95 10.27 -4.62
N PRO A 418 -9.30 9.64 -3.62
CA PRO A 418 -8.70 8.31 -3.72
C PRO A 418 -9.65 7.20 -4.19
#